data_AF-A0A6M3L5N1-F1
#
_entry.id   AF-A0A6M3L5N1-F1
#
_cell.length_a   1.000
_cell.length_b   1.000
_cell.length_c   1.000
_cell.angle_alpha   90.00
_cell.angle_beta   90.00
_cell.angle_gamma   90.00
#
_symmetry.space_group_name_H-M   'P 1'
#
loop_
_entity.id
_entity.type
_entity.pdbx_description
1 polymer ?
#
loop_
_entity_poly.entity_id
_entity_poly.type
_entity_poly.pdbx_seq_one_letter_code
_entity_poly.pdbx_strand_id
1 'polypeptide(L)'
;MTTYIDGMRSLEVYGGGNILAGRRVRDVAEEISLLDANQTALLTLIRQLRRKKTNDVKFEWQEDVFPARSATINEATVSSAETDFTVSDGTLFRAGDLWILGNTGELVYVTNVASNVVTVTRRVGGTTGTVVTNGDDIHYVGTGHPTGMTARAKLTTQITQPYNYCQIFKEAFEVDNTLAATKLYGGTDRSYLRYKHAQIHNRDIERAFWFGGRDDLTSADDNYATAWINTTAFLTKGLVGPDGAHGFITTNALGNDSSAYTEDDFDEDLRAIFRYGSGVKFLFGAPIVMSVISSWGRDALQTVPRDTTYGINIMRYVSPHGELNLINNKLFYDMADASAGTNNIDFTKLAVILDLENIWYRYLRDTMLEMGIQENDKDAVEDQYLTECGIMCKQEKTHGYLTDFDLS
;
A
#
# COMPACT_ATOMS: atom_id res chain seq x y z
N MET A 1 -101.96 2.45 -40.12
CA MET A 1 -101.65 1.07 -39.71
C MET A 1 -100.13 0.98 -39.57
N THR A 2 -99.56 1.08 -38.36
CA THR A 2 -99.20 -0.06 -37.47
C THR A 2 -98.10 -0.91 -38.15
N THR A 3 -96.84 -1.07 -37.72
CA THR A 3 -96.21 -1.41 -36.40
C THR A 3 -94.66 -1.39 -36.61
N TYR A 4 -93.79 -0.85 -35.73
CA TYR A 4 -93.04 -1.49 -34.59
C TYR A 4 -92.33 -2.83 -34.93
N ILE A 5 -91.15 -3.26 -34.42
CA ILE A 5 -90.12 -2.84 -33.45
C ILE A 5 -88.94 -3.83 -33.53
N ASP A 6 -87.73 -3.36 -33.19
CA ASP A 6 -86.50 -4.02 -32.66
C ASP A 6 -85.80 -5.25 -33.26
N GLY A 7 -84.46 -5.23 -33.08
CA GLY A 7 -83.60 -6.41 -33.09
C GLY A 7 -82.08 -6.15 -33.00
N MET A 8 -81.58 -5.81 -31.80
CA MET A 8 -80.17 -5.59 -31.37
C MET A 8 -79.09 -6.61 -31.81
N ARG A 9 -77.81 -6.13 -31.86
CA ARG A 9 -76.57 -6.64 -31.17
C ARG A 9 -75.31 -6.30 -32.01
N SER A 10 -74.14 -5.92 -31.51
CA SER A 10 -73.61 -5.60 -30.17
C SER A 10 -72.28 -4.87 -30.35
N LEU A 11 -72.04 -3.85 -29.52
CA LEU A 11 -70.77 -3.20 -29.17
C LEU A 11 -69.48 -3.67 -29.84
N GLU A 12 -68.89 -2.83 -30.67
CA GLU A 12 -67.44 -2.79 -30.87
C GLU A 12 -66.86 -1.72 -29.94
N VAL A 13 -66.57 -2.11 -28.70
CA VAL A 13 -65.65 -1.35 -27.84
C VAL A 13 -64.25 -1.63 -28.38
N TYR A 14 -63.76 -0.78 -29.28
CA TYR A 14 -62.33 -0.72 -29.56
C TYR A 14 -61.63 -0.05 -28.37
N GLY A 15 -61.34 -0.85 -27.35
CA GLY A 15 -60.45 -0.51 -26.25
C GLY A 15 -59.01 -0.39 -26.77
N GLY A 16 -58.70 0.74 -27.39
CA GLY A 16 -57.36 1.08 -27.87
C GLY A 16 -57.17 2.58 -28.07
N GLY A 17 -58.06 3.39 -27.49
CA GLY A 17 -57.96 4.84 -27.53
C GLY A 17 -56.70 5.29 -26.80
N ASN A 18 -55.79 5.88 -27.56
CA ASN A 18 -54.56 6.58 -27.16
C ASN A 18 -54.61 7.05 -25.68
N ILE A 19 -54.18 6.18 -24.77
CA ILE A 19 -54.22 6.49 -23.33
C ILE A 19 -53.21 7.62 -23.12
N LEU A 20 -53.70 8.79 -22.69
CA LEU A 20 -52.87 9.93 -22.30
C LEU A 20 -51.66 9.44 -21.51
N ALA A 21 -50.44 9.79 -21.92
CA ALA A 21 -49.21 9.26 -21.32
C ALA A 21 -49.16 9.44 -19.79
N GLY A 22 -49.77 10.52 -19.26
CA GLY A 22 -49.89 10.76 -17.81
C GLY A 22 -50.84 9.83 -17.05
N ARG A 23 -51.68 9.03 -17.73
CA ARG A 23 -52.54 7.99 -17.12
C ARG A 23 -51.85 6.63 -17.02
N ARG A 24 -50.75 6.43 -17.74
CA ARG A 24 -49.97 5.19 -17.66
C ARG A 24 -49.02 5.32 -16.47
N VAL A 25 -49.14 4.44 -15.47
CA VAL A 25 -48.15 4.33 -14.41
C VAL A 25 -46.83 3.94 -15.06
N ARG A 26 -45.78 4.74 -14.81
CA ARG A 26 -44.46 4.45 -15.35
C ARG A 26 -43.85 3.32 -14.52
N ASP A 27 -43.45 2.26 -15.20
CA ASP A 27 -42.65 1.19 -14.61
C ASP A 27 -41.20 1.65 -14.58
N VAL A 28 -40.68 1.88 -13.37
CA VAL A 28 -39.32 2.38 -13.12
C VAL A 28 -38.74 1.53 -12.00
N ALA A 29 -37.51 1.06 -12.17
CA ALA A 29 -36.82 0.27 -11.16
C ALA A 29 -36.68 1.06 -9.84
N GLU A 30 -36.90 0.38 -8.72
CA GLU A 30 -36.84 0.97 -7.38
C GLU A 30 -35.40 1.17 -6.89
N GLU A 31 -34.43 0.40 -7.40
CA GLU A 31 -33.04 0.50 -6.98
C GLU A 31 -32.18 1.19 -8.04
N ILE A 32 -31.43 2.20 -7.63
CA ILE A 32 -30.42 2.85 -8.48
C ILE A 32 -29.11 2.06 -8.34
N SER A 33 -28.79 1.25 -9.35
CA SER A 33 -27.53 0.51 -9.40
C SER A 33 -26.34 1.44 -9.59
N LEU A 34 -25.35 1.37 -8.69
CA LEU A 34 -24.05 2.03 -8.85
C LEU A 34 -23.05 1.08 -9.49
N LEU A 35 -22.28 1.58 -10.46
CA LEU A 35 -21.28 0.79 -11.19
C LEU A 35 -20.09 0.38 -10.31
N ASP A 36 -19.65 1.26 -9.40
CA ASP A 36 -18.37 1.15 -8.69
C ASP A 36 -18.49 1.15 -7.15
N ALA A 37 -19.38 0.31 -6.60
CA ALA A 37 -19.67 0.33 -5.18
C ALA A 37 -18.56 -0.21 -4.24
N ASN A 38 -17.56 -0.95 -4.73
CA ASN A 38 -16.55 -1.66 -3.91
C ASN A 38 -15.10 -1.48 -4.41
N GLN A 39 -14.61 -0.24 -4.47
CA GLN A 39 -13.23 0.04 -4.91
C GLN A 39 -12.26 0.37 -3.76
N THR A 40 -12.66 0.21 -2.49
CA THR A 40 -11.89 0.68 -1.32
C THR A 40 -11.38 -0.45 -0.41
N ALA A 41 -10.61 -1.37 -1.01
CA ALA A 41 -10.17 -2.60 -0.33
C ALA A 41 -9.13 -2.34 0.77
N LEU A 42 -8.16 -1.44 0.55
CA LEU A 42 -7.14 -1.14 1.55
C LEU A 42 -7.76 -0.43 2.76
N LEU A 43 -8.59 0.57 2.49
CA LEU A 43 -9.17 1.40 3.54
C LEU A 43 -10.10 0.59 4.45
N THR A 44 -10.90 -0.30 3.88
CA THR A 44 -11.78 -1.20 4.65
C THR A 44 -10.98 -2.14 5.55
N LEU A 45 -9.88 -2.73 5.05
CA LEU A 45 -9.03 -3.63 5.84
C LEU A 45 -8.32 -2.91 6.98
N ILE A 46 -7.66 -1.77 6.73
CA ILE A 46 -6.88 -1.09 7.78
C ILE A 46 -7.81 -0.51 8.86
N ARG A 47 -8.97 0.03 8.48
CA ARG A 47 -9.96 0.55 9.45
C ARG A 47 -10.47 -0.54 10.40
N GLN A 48 -10.61 -1.77 9.92
CA GLN A 48 -11.06 -2.90 10.74
C GLN A 48 -9.94 -3.52 11.56
N LEU A 49 -8.73 -3.63 11.00
CA LEU A 49 -7.61 -4.29 11.67
C LEU A 49 -6.95 -3.41 12.73
N ARG A 50 -6.52 -2.19 12.37
CA ARG A 50 -5.65 -1.36 13.23
C ARG A 50 -5.92 0.13 13.03
N ARG A 51 -6.84 0.68 13.82
CA ARG A 51 -7.10 2.13 13.91
C ARG A 51 -6.63 2.72 15.23
N LYS A 52 -6.06 3.93 15.20
CA LYS A 52 -5.64 4.65 16.40
C LYS A 52 -5.80 6.17 16.25
N LYS A 53 -6.42 6.81 17.24
CA LYS A 53 -6.52 8.27 17.29
C LYS A 53 -5.14 8.91 17.49
N THR A 54 -4.87 10.01 16.80
CA THR A 54 -3.72 10.89 17.02
C THR A 54 -4.14 12.17 17.73
N ASN A 55 -3.18 12.84 18.37
CA ASN A 55 -3.43 14.09 19.10
C ASN A 55 -2.95 15.34 18.34
N ASP A 56 -2.19 15.14 17.28
CA ASP A 56 -1.57 16.19 16.48
C ASP A 56 -1.66 15.81 14.99
N VAL A 57 -1.63 16.83 14.13
CA VAL A 57 -1.67 16.71 12.67
C VAL A 57 -0.44 15.97 12.20
N LYS A 58 0.75 16.32 12.74
CA LYS A 58 1.96 15.53 12.55
C LYS A 58 2.01 14.40 13.58
N PHE A 59 2.22 13.18 13.13
CA PHE A 59 2.49 12.06 14.03
C PHE A 59 3.78 11.36 13.64
N GLU A 60 4.51 10.95 14.66
CA GLU A 60 5.83 10.36 14.53
C GLU A 60 5.88 9.04 15.28
N TRP A 61 6.83 8.19 14.90
CA TRP A 61 7.10 6.95 15.60
C TRP A 61 8.58 6.65 15.60
N GLN A 62 8.97 5.74 16.48
CA GLN A 62 10.35 5.35 16.66
C GLN A 62 10.55 3.94 16.15
N GLU A 63 11.62 3.76 15.38
CA GLU A 63 12.04 2.46 14.86
C GLU A 63 13.51 2.24 15.16
N ASP A 64 13.82 1.00 15.48
CA ASP A 64 15.18 0.54 15.67
C ASP A 64 15.32 -0.81 14.98
N VAL A 65 16.55 -1.10 14.55
CA VAL A 65 16.90 -2.35 13.88
C VAL A 65 18.01 -3.01 14.66
N PHE A 66 18.05 -4.34 14.66
CA PHE A 66 19.21 -5.03 15.20
C PHE A 66 20.45 -4.68 14.36
N PRO A 67 21.64 -4.64 14.99
CA PRO A 67 22.87 -4.38 14.25
C PRO A 67 23.06 -5.45 13.18
N ALA A 68 23.50 -5.02 12.01
CA ALA A 68 23.76 -5.92 10.90
C ALA A 68 24.81 -6.97 11.30
N ARG A 69 24.60 -8.21 10.86
CA ARG A 69 25.53 -9.33 11.08
C ARG A 69 26.32 -9.67 9.81
N SER A 70 26.34 -8.75 8.86
CA SER A 70 27.09 -8.82 7.63
C SER A 70 27.63 -7.44 7.32
N ALA A 71 28.82 -7.40 6.75
CA ALA A 71 29.43 -6.21 6.19
C ALA A 71 30.09 -6.60 4.86
N THR A 72 30.69 -5.63 4.18
CA THR A 72 31.45 -5.85 2.95
C THR A 72 32.86 -5.32 3.11
N ILE A 73 33.82 -5.95 2.42
CA ILE A 73 35.16 -5.41 2.28
C ILE A 73 35.09 -4.14 1.41
N ASN A 74 35.68 -3.05 1.87
CA ASN A 74 35.76 -1.76 1.18
C ASN A 74 37.22 -1.43 0.84
N GLU A 75 37.90 -2.40 0.23
CA GLU A 75 39.30 -2.33 -0.12
C GLU A 75 39.53 -3.02 -1.45
N ALA A 76 40.31 -2.40 -2.35
CA ALA A 76 40.50 -2.92 -3.70
C ALA A 76 41.00 -4.37 -3.69
N THR A 77 41.97 -4.68 -2.83
CA THR A 77 42.49 -6.03 -2.64
C THR A 77 43.14 -6.13 -1.27
N VAL A 78 42.77 -7.15 -0.51
CA VAL A 78 43.44 -7.56 0.72
C VAL A 78 44.18 -8.86 0.44
N SER A 79 45.51 -8.82 0.56
CA SER A 79 46.35 -9.98 0.22
C SER A 79 46.14 -11.15 1.19
N SER A 80 46.51 -12.38 0.85
CA SER A 80 46.31 -13.59 1.69
C SER A 80 47.07 -13.63 3.05
N ALA A 81 47.93 -12.65 3.31
CA ALA A 81 48.72 -12.52 4.53
C ALA A 81 48.49 -11.19 5.27
N GLU A 82 47.78 -10.25 4.65
CA GLU A 82 47.44 -8.96 5.25
C GLU A 82 46.44 -9.14 6.38
N THR A 83 46.61 -8.35 7.43
CA THR A 83 45.86 -8.47 8.69
C THR A 83 44.98 -7.25 8.97
N ASP A 84 45.08 -6.18 8.20
CA ASP A 84 44.23 -5.00 8.34
C ASP A 84 43.26 -4.97 7.17
N PHE A 85 41.95 -5.00 7.47
CA PHE A 85 40.91 -5.01 6.46
C PHE A 85 40.15 -3.68 6.54
N THR A 86 40.04 -2.96 5.43
CA THR A 86 39.09 -1.84 5.36
C THR A 86 37.70 -2.38 5.05
N VAL A 87 36.72 -2.15 5.93
CA VAL A 87 35.33 -2.59 5.79
C VAL A 87 34.40 -1.42 5.51
N SER A 88 33.19 -1.70 5.02
CA SER A 88 32.17 -0.67 4.77
C SER A 88 31.68 0.02 6.03
N ASP A 89 31.55 -0.72 7.15
CA ASP A 89 31.16 -0.18 8.45
C ASP A 89 31.89 -0.88 9.60
N GLY A 90 32.88 -0.20 10.17
CA GLY A 90 33.66 -0.71 11.30
C GLY A 90 32.87 -0.77 12.62
N THR A 91 31.75 -0.05 12.74
CA THR A 91 30.96 -0.01 13.99
C THR A 91 30.28 -1.34 14.32
N LEU A 92 30.13 -2.22 13.31
CA LEU A 92 29.60 -3.56 13.47
C LEU A 92 30.60 -4.52 14.13
N PHE A 93 31.89 -4.20 14.09
CA PHE A 93 32.98 -5.06 14.54
C PHE A 93 33.40 -4.71 15.96
N ARG A 94 33.75 -5.75 16.74
CA ARG A 94 34.38 -5.58 18.06
C ARG A 94 35.57 -6.52 18.19
N ALA A 95 36.56 -6.11 18.95
CA ALA A 95 37.65 -7.02 19.34
C ALA A 95 37.08 -8.24 20.09
N GLY A 96 37.53 -9.43 19.69
CA GLY A 96 36.99 -10.71 20.17
C GLY A 96 35.95 -11.35 19.26
N ASP A 97 35.59 -10.71 18.15
CA ASP A 97 34.58 -11.23 17.23
C ASP A 97 35.19 -12.19 16.21
N LEU A 98 34.44 -13.24 15.86
CA LEU A 98 34.77 -14.12 14.74
C LEU A 98 33.85 -13.82 13.57
N TRP A 99 34.46 -13.65 12.41
CA TRP A 99 33.80 -13.37 11.16
C TRP A 99 34.26 -14.33 10.08
N ILE A 100 33.36 -14.70 9.16
CA ILE A 100 33.66 -15.56 8.02
C ILE A 100 33.55 -14.74 6.74
N LEU A 101 34.56 -14.82 5.89
CA LEU A 101 34.55 -14.23 4.56
C LEU A 101 33.68 -15.11 3.66
N GLY A 102 32.58 -14.55 3.13
CA GLY A 102 31.54 -15.30 2.43
C GLY A 102 32.05 -16.00 1.17
N ASN A 103 32.91 -15.33 0.39
CA ASN A 103 33.45 -15.85 -0.86
C ASN A 103 34.49 -16.97 -0.64
N THR A 104 35.32 -16.86 0.40
CA THR A 104 36.47 -17.76 0.62
C THR A 104 36.23 -18.81 1.71
N GLY A 105 35.20 -18.64 2.54
CA GLY A 105 34.96 -19.44 3.74
C GLY A 105 36.01 -19.23 4.84
N GLU A 106 36.88 -18.22 4.71
CA GLU A 106 37.94 -17.98 5.68
C GLU A 106 37.40 -17.36 6.96
N LEU A 107 37.64 -18.04 8.08
CA LEU A 107 37.37 -17.52 9.41
C LEU A 107 38.50 -16.60 9.90
N VAL A 108 38.13 -15.40 10.31
CA VAL A 108 39.03 -14.37 10.86
C VAL A 108 38.58 -13.96 12.26
N TYR A 109 39.55 -13.68 13.13
CA TYR A 109 39.33 -13.22 14.51
C TYR A 109 39.75 -11.76 14.64
N VAL A 110 38.84 -10.90 15.06
CA VAL A 110 39.08 -9.45 15.19
C VAL A 110 39.89 -9.18 16.46
N THR A 111 41.07 -8.59 16.30
CA THR A 111 41.94 -8.20 17.42
C THR A 111 41.77 -6.72 17.79
N ASN A 112 41.52 -5.86 16.81
CA ASN A 112 41.32 -4.43 17.03
C ASN A 112 40.40 -3.84 15.95
N VAL A 113 39.74 -2.74 16.28
CA VAL A 113 38.91 -1.96 15.35
C VAL A 113 39.27 -0.50 15.51
N ALA A 114 39.69 0.15 14.43
CA ALA A 114 40.04 1.55 14.38
C ALA A 114 39.28 2.22 13.24
N SER A 115 38.15 2.87 13.57
CA SER A 115 37.21 3.38 12.55
C SER A 115 36.78 2.22 11.62
N ASN A 116 36.93 2.36 10.30
CA ASN A 116 36.61 1.33 9.32
C ASN A 116 37.75 0.35 9.04
N VAL A 117 38.87 0.42 9.77
CA VAL A 117 39.98 -0.54 9.64
C VAL A 117 39.87 -1.56 10.76
N VAL A 118 39.71 -2.83 10.39
CA VAL A 118 39.58 -3.97 11.30
C VAL A 118 40.86 -4.79 11.23
N THR A 119 41.61 -4.83 12.33
CA THR A 119 42.78 -5.71 12.45
C THR A 119 42.31 -7.11 12.83
N VAL A 120 42.73 -8.12 12.08
CA VAL A 120 42.33 -9.50 12.23
C VAL A 120 43.52 -10.46 12.34
N THR A 121 43.33 -11.52 13.11
CA THR A 121 44.11 -12.75 13.00
C THR A 121 43.41 -13.66 12.00
N ARG A 122 44.15 -14.10 10.98
CA ARG A 122 43.63 -14.91 9.88
C ARG A 122 43.80 -16.40 10.12
N ARG A 123 43.21 -17.21 9.24
CA ARG A 123 43.39 -18.68 9.23
C ARG A 123 42.92 -19.36 10.53
N VAL A 124 41.90 -18.78 11.16
CA VAL A 124 41.39 -19.26 12.44
C VAL A 124 40.67 -20.58 12.22
N GLY A 125 40.88 -21.56 13.10
CA GLY A 125 40.25 -22.88 12.96
C GLY A 125 40.81 -23.73 11.81
N GLY A 126 42.01 -23.41 11.30
CA GLY A 126 42.67 -24.16 10.24
C GLY A 126 42.20 -23.80 8.83
N THR A 127 41.50 -22.68 8.66
CA THR A 127 41.11 -22.15 7.35
C THR A 127 42.33 -21.63 6.56
N THR A 128 42.21 -21.60 5.23
CA THR A 128 43.30 -21.13 4.36
C THR A 128 43.09 -19.66 4.02
N GLY A 129 44.13 -18.83 4.23
CA GLY A 129 44.10 -17.41 3.88
C GLY A 129 44.05 -17.22 2.38
N THR A 130 43.04 -16.50 1.89
CA THR A 130 42.83 -16.25 0.46
C THR A 130 42.73 -14.75 0.18
N VAL A 131 43.04 -14.30 -1.04
CA VAL A 131 42.83 -12.89 -1.42
C VAL A 131 41.34 -12.57 -1.35
N VAL A 132 41.00 -11.43 -0.76
CA VAL A 132 39.65 -10.86 -0.80
C VAL A 132 39.69 -9.48 -1.43
N THR A 133 38.58 -9.06 -2.01
CA THR A 133 38.47 -7.87 -2.85
C THR A 133 37.26 -7.04 -2.45
N ASN A 134 37.18 -5.83 -3.00
CA ASN A 134 36.10 -4.90 -2.73
C ASN A 134 34.75 -5.53 -3.05
N GLY A 135 33.79 -5.40 -2.13
CA GLY A 135 32.45 -5.97 -2.26
C GLY A 135 32.32 -7.42 -1.76
N ASP A 136 33.41 -8.10 -1.38
CA ASP A 136 33.28 -9.43 -0.77
C ASP A 136 32.53 -9.33 0.56
N ASP A 137 31.52 -10.17 0.73
CA ASP A 137 30.73 -10.25 1.96
C ASP A 137 31.54 -10.85 3.11
N ILE A 138 31.32 -10.32 4.30
CA ILE A 138 31.84 -10.87 5.55
C ILE A 138 30.71 -11.00 6.56
N HIS A 139 30.56 -12.17 7.18
CA HIS A 139 29.45 -12.50 8.07
C HIS A 139 29.90 -12.78 9.50
N TYR A 140 29.15 -12.28 10.47
CA TYR A 140 29.41 -12.51 11.87
C TYR A 140 29.07 -13.95 12.27
N VAL A 141 30.04 -14.67 12.84
CA VAL A 141 29.87 -16.05 13.31
C VAL A 141 29.63 -16.09 14.81
N GLY A 142 30.42 -15.34 15.58
CA GLY A 142 30.36 -15.44 17.04
C GLY A 142 31.45 -14.65 17.75
N THR A 143 31.75 -15.06 18.97
CA THR A 143 32.79 -14.44 19.82
C THR A 143 33.74 -15.47 20.38
N GLY A 144 35.01 -15.09 20.48
CA GLY A 144 36.04 -15.82 21.23
C GLY A 144 36.65 -14.89 22.26
N HIS A 145 36.52 -15.22 23.54
CA HIS A 145 37.12 -14.41 24.62
C HIS A 145 37.95 -15.30 25.55
N PRO A 146 39.10 -14.78 26.06
CA PRO A 146 39.89 -15.49 27.05
C PRO A 146 39.17 -15.57 28.40
N THR A 147 39.47 -16.59 29.19
CA THR A 147 38.91 -16.76 30.54
C THR A 147 39.34 -15.62 31.46
N GLY A 148 38.40 -15.00 32.17
CA GLY A 148 38.68 -13.92 33.12
C GLY A 148 38.73 -12.50 32.51
N MET A 149 38.30 -12.33 31.25
CA MET A 149 38.21 -11.02 30.60
C MET A 149 37.14 -10.12 31.24
N THR A 150 37.36 -8.82 31.16
CA THR A 150 36.34 -7.80 31.43
C THR A 150 35.19 -7.85 30.42
N ALA A 151 34.09 -7.14 30.69
CA ALA A 151 32.94 -7.11 29.80
C ALA A 151 33.28 -6.61 28.39
N ARG A 152 32.63 -7.19 27.37
CA ARG A 152 32.80 -6.83 25.95
C ARG A 152 32.40 -5.39 25.68
N ALA A 153 32.97 -4.80 24.64
CA ALA A 153 32.55 -3.51 24.10
C ALA A 153 31.04 -3.52 23.79
N LYS A 154 30.37 -2.43 24.19
CA LYS A 154 28.93 -2.22 23.96
C LYS A 154 28.70 -1.98 22.47
N LEU A 155 27.70 -2.65 21.92
CA LEU A 155 27.19 -2.39 20.58
C LEU A 155 25.81 -1.76 20.75
N THR A 156 25.60 -0.60 20.13
CA THR A 156 24.36 0.16 20.22
C THR A 156 23.90 0.54 18.82
N THR A 157 22.60 0.48 18.59
CA THR A 157 21.96 0.95 17.37
C THR A 157 21.30 2.31 17.63
N GLN A 158 21.05 3.06 16.56
CA GLN A 158 20.43 4.37 16.64
C GLN A 158 18.95 4.26 16.30
N ILE A 159 18.12 4.83 17.18
CA ILE A 159 16.69 4.95 16.95
C ILE A 159 16.46 6.00 15.84
N THR A 160 15.69 5.61 14.84
CA THR A 160 15.18 6.51 13.78
C THR A 160 13.77 6.97 14.14
N GLN A 161 13.36 8.14 13.62
CA GLN A 161 12.06 8.74 13.91
C GLN A 161 11.31 9.12 12.63
N PRO A 162 10.68 8.16 11.93
CA PRO A 162 9.82 8.47 10.81
C PRO A 162 8.54 9.20 11.24
N TYR A 163 7.90 9.89 10.29
CA TYR A 163 6.70 10.69 10.54
C TYR A 163 5.73 10.69 9.36
N ASN A 164 4.48 11.05 9.60
CA ASN A 164 3.50 11.36 8.57
C ASN A 164 2.51 12.40 9.11
N TYR A 165 1.69 12.97 8.23
CA TYR A 165 0.68 13.95 8.60
C TYR A 165 -0.73 13.32 8.58
N CYS A 166 -1.71 14.04 9.10
CA CYS A 166 -3.12 13.81 8.82
C CYS A 166 -3.58 14.80 7.75
N GLN A 167 -4.20 14.30 6.69
CA GLN A 167 -4.81 15.10 5.64
C GLN A 167 -6.30 15.24 5.89
N ILE A 168 -6.82 16.42 5.59
CA ILE A 168 -8.25 16.71 5.66
C ILE A 168 -8.88 16.32 4.32
N PHE A 169 -9.84 15.41 4.37
CA PHE A 169 -10.71 15.02 3.28
C PHE A 169 -12.10 15.62 3.52
N LYS A 170 -12.63 16.27 2.49
CA LYS A 170 -13.88 17.00 2.50
C LYS A 170 -14.65 16.69 1.24
N GLU A 171 -15.86 16.16 1.38
CA GLU A 171 -16.76 15.90 0.27
C GLU A 171 -18.15 16.45 0.61
N ALA A 172 -18.56 17.52 -0.06
CA ALA A 172 -19.84 18.20 0.16
C ALA A 172 -20.83 17.88 -0.96
N PHE A 173 -22.11 17.80 -0.62
CA PHE A 173 -23.20 17.63 -1.58
C PHE A 173 -24.45 18.36 -1.11
N GLU A 174 -25.28 18.76 -2.07
CA GLU A 174 -26.42 19.64 -1.83
C GLU A 174 -27.69 19.04 -2.43
N VAL A 175 -28.82 19.26 -1.76
CA VAL A 175 -30.15 18.97 -2.27
C VAL A 175 -31.03 20.21 -2.14
N ASP A 176 -31.58 20.67 -3.27
CA ASP A 176 -32.58 21.74 -3.31
C ASP A 176 -33.83 21.34 -2.51
N ASN A 177 -34.38 22.28 -1.73
CA ASN A 177 -35.60 22.07 -0.96
C ASN A 177 -36.80 21.70 -1.83
N THR A 178 -36.87 22.21 -3.07
CA THR A 178 -37.93 21.83 -4.03
C THR A 178 -37.80 20.36 -4.44
N LEU A 179 -36.58 19.89 -4.67
CA LEU A 179 -36.30 18.51 -5.01
C LEU A 179 -36.55 17.58 -3.81
N ALA A 180 -36.17 18.00 -2.60
CA ALA A 180 -36.43 17.28 -1.36
C ALA A 180 -37.94 17.10 -1.07
N ALA A 181 -38.78 18.06 -1.48
CA ALA A 181 -40.24 17.98 -1.36
C ALA A 181 -40.90 17.14 -2.47
N THR A 182 -40.16 16.81 -3.54
CA THR A 182 -40.67 16.06 -4.69
C THR A 182 -40.52 14.55 -4.49
N LYS A 183 -41.55 13.78 -4.87
CA LYS A 183 -41.46 12.31 -4.87
C LYS A 183 -40.71 11.82 -6.09
N LEU A 184 -39.61 11.12 -5.86
CA LEU A 184 -38.77 10.50 -6.88
C LEU A 184 -38.94 8.97 -6.85
N TYR A 185 -38.73 8.33 -8.00
CA TYR A 185 -38.49 6.88 -8.04
C TYR A 185 -37.06 6.63 -7.56
N GLY A 186 -36.82 5.56 -6.80
CA GLY A 186 -35.46 5.28 -6.28
C GLY A 186 -35.20 5.70 -4.83
N GLY A 187 -36.22 6.21 -4.12
CA GLY A 187 -36.07 6.72 -2.75
C GLY A 187 -35.84 8.23 -2.70
N THR A 188 -35.38 8.74 -1.55
CA THR A 188 -35.11 10.18 -1.37
C THR A 188 -33.72 10.53 -1.90
N ASP A 189 -33.63 11.60 -2.69
CA ASP A 189 -32.38 12.01 -3.33
C ASP A 189 -31.24 12.26 -2.33
N ARG A 190 -31.56 12.87 -1.18
CA ARG A 190 -30.61 13.09 -0.09
C ARG A 190 -29.99 11.80 0.45
N SER A 191 -30.78 10.72 0.59
CA SER A 191 -30.26 9.43 1.07
C SER A 191 -29.36 8.75 0.04
N TYR A 192 -29.73 8.85 -1.24
CA TYR A 192 -28.95 8.36 -2.36
C TYR A 192 -27.62 9.11 -2.50
N LEU A 193 -27.64 10.44 -2.47
CA LEU A 193 -26.43 11.27 -2.51
C LEU A 193 -25.54 11.01 -1.30
N ARG A 194 -26.09 10.89 -0.09
CA ARG A 194 -25.31 10.49 1.10
C ARG A 194 -24.55 9.19 0.88
N TYR A 195 -25.19 8.17 0.33
CA TYR A 195 -24.54 6.88 0.06
C TYR A 195 -23.47 7.02 -1.04
N LYS A 196 -23.79 7.70 -2.14
CA LYS A 196 -22.87 7.90 -3.26
C LYS A 196 -21.62 8.70 -2.86
N HIS A 197 -21.80 9.82 -2.17
CA HIS A 197 -20.70 10.68 -1.73
C HIS A 197 -19.88 10.03 -0.61
N ALA A 198 -20.46 9.15 0.22
CA ALA A 198 -19.67 8.34 1.16
C ALA A 198 -18.66 7.43 0.43
N GLN A 199 -19.08 6.81 -0.68
CA GLN A 199 -18.20 5.96 -1.49
C GLN A 199 -17.11 6.78 -2.18
N ILE A 200 -17.46 7.95 -2.73
CA ILE A 200 -16.49 8.89 -3.34
C ILE A 200 -15.44 9.30 -2.29
N HIS A 201 -15.89 9.75 -1.12
CA HIS A 201 -15.01 10.17 -0.02
C HIS A 201 -14.06 9.05 0.43
N ASN A 202 -14.55 7.82 0.57
CA ASN A 202 -13.71 6.67 0.89
C ASN A 202 -12.70 6.36 -0.23
N ARG A 203 -13.11 6.48 -1.50
CA ARG A 203 -12.22 6.28 -2.65
C ARG A 203 -11.11 7.31 -2.68
N ASP A 204 -11.41 8.56 -2.38
CA ASP A 204 -10.43 9.64 -2.40
C ASP A 204 -9.41 9.50 -1.26
N ILE A 205 -9.84 9.03 -0.08
CA ILE A 205 -8.92 8.64 1.00
C ILE A 205 -7.99 7.51 0.54
N GLU A 206 -8.52 6.44 -0.06
CA GLU A 206 -7.70 5.32 -0.50
C GLU A 206 -6.73 5.71 -1.63
N ARG A 207 -7.17 6.53 -2.59
CA ARG A 207 -6.31 7.10 -3.63
C ARG A 207 -5.20 7.96 -3.04
N ALA A 208 -5.49 8.78 -2.02
CA ALA A 208 -4.48 9.55 -1.32
C ALA A 208 -3.50 8.67 -0.56
N PHE A 209 -3.92 7.52 -0.02
CA PHE A 209 -2.97 6.57 0.55
C PHE A 209 -2.07 5.99 -0.55
N TRP A 210 -2.63 5.45 -1.62
CA TRP A 210 -1.83 4.83 -2.68
C TRP A 210 -0.89 5.80 -3.40
N PHE A 211 -1.41 6.94 -3.87
CA PHE A 211 -0.71 7.84 -4.79
C PHE A 211 -0.33 9.18 -4.17
N GLY A 212 -0.72 9.44 -2.92
CA GLY A 212 -0.51 10.72 -2.28
C GLY A 212 0.94 10.98 -1.92
N GLY A 213 1.26 12.27 -1.88
CA GLY A 213 2.54 12.76 -1.39
C GLY A 213 2.51 13.11 0.08
N ARG A 214 3.64 12.96 0.79
CA ARG A 214 3.82 13.63 2.08
C ARG A 214 4.36 15.02 1.80
N ASP A 215 3.68 16.04 2.30
CA ASP A 215 4.10 17.42 2.16
C ASP A 215 3.35 18.33 3.13
N ASP A 216 3.98 19.44 3.48
CA ASP A 216 3.50 20.46 4.39
C ASP A 216 3.49 21.80 3.63
N LEU A 217 2.55 21.95 2.69
CA LEU A 217 2.49 23.11 1.80
C LEU A 217 1.92 24.32 2.54
N THR A 218 2.55 25.47 2.33
CA THR A 218 1.99 26.77 2.67
C THR A 218 1.24 27.32 1.46
N SER A 219 -0.08 27.56 1.58
CA SER A 219 -0.82 28.25 0.51
C SER A 219 -0.50 29.74 0.53
N ALA A 220 -0.01 30.30 -0.58
CA ALA A 220 0.21 31.74 -0.76
C ALA A 220 -1.01 32.43 -1.42
N ASP A 221 -2.22 32.00 -1.09
CA ASP A 221 -3.46 32.48 -1.71
C ASP A 221 -4.19 33.48 -0.81
N ASP A 222 -4.60 34.63 -1.37
CA ASP A 222 -5.12 35.80 -0.65
C ASP A 222 -6.42 35.53 0.16
N ASN A 223 -7.15 34.44 -0.14
CA ASN A 223 -8.37 34.06 0.57
C ASN A 223 -8.16 33.21 1.81
N TYR A 224 -6.97 32.61 1.98
CA TYR A 224 -6.66 31.74 3.10
C TYR A 224 -5.33 32.18 3.71
N ALA A 225 -5.38 33.27 4.47
CA ALA A 225 -4.25 33.73 5.27
C ALA A 225 -3.69 32.55 6.09
N THR A 226 -2.53 32.04 5.68
CA THR A 226 -1.77 30.96 6.35
C THR A 226 -2.54 29.65 6.59
N ALA A 227 -3.08 29.02 5.54
CA ALA A 227 -3.54 27.63 5.63
C ALA A 227 -2.40 26.65 5.30
N TRP A 228 -2.16 25.70 6.20
CA TRP A 228 -1.21 24.60 5.98
C TRP A 228 -1.94 23.41 5.36
N ILE A 229 -1.51 23.00 4.16
CA ILE A 229 -2.05 21.83 3.46
C ILE A 229 -1.12 20.65 3.74
N ASN A 230 -1.61 19.77 4.61
CA ASN A 230 -0.95 18.52 4.93
C ASN A 230 -1.42 17.43 3.98
N THR A 231 -0.47 16.80 3.29
CA THR A 231 -0.74 15.64 2.43
C THR A 231 -0.08 14.41 3.04
N THR A 232 -0.76 13.26 2.94
CA THR A 232 -0.24 11.99 3.48
C THR A 232 0.24 11.10 2.36
N ALA A 233 1.44 10.54 2.50
CA ALA A 233 1.87 9.42 1.66
C ALA A 233 1.76 8.12 2.44
N PHE A 234 1.26 7.08 1.79
CA PHE A 234 1.46 5.72 2.28
C PHE A 234 2.71 5.10 1.66
N LEU A 235 2.87 5.24 0.34
CA LEU A 235 3.80 4.43 -0.44
C LEU A 235 4.42 5.17 -1.63
N THR A 236 3.67 6.02 -2.34
CA THR A 236 4.04 6.47 -3.69
C THR A 236 4.00 7.99 -3.87
N LYS A 237 4.79 8.78 -3.11
CA LYS A 237 5.26 10.06 -3.67
C LYS A 237 6.53 9.79 -4.45
N GLY A 238 6.55 10.12 -5.73
CA GLY A 238 7.81 10.26 -6.48
C GLY A 238 8.43 8.97 -7.00
N LEU A 239 7.64 8.15 -7.71
CA LEU A 239 8.19 7.26 -8.74
C LEU A 239 8.31 7.97 -10.10
N VAL A 240 8.47 9.29 -10.05
CA VAL A 240 8.67 10.19 -11.18
C VAL A 240 9.59 11.32 -10.72
N GLY A 241 10.87 11.22 -11.07
CA GLY A 241 11.87 12.27 -10.87
C GLY A 241 13.29 11.70 -10.89
N PRO A 242 14.21 12.25 -11.71
CA PRO A 242 15.61 11.78 -11.79
C PRO A 242 16.44 12.03 -10.52
N ASP A 243 15.89 12.69 -9.50
CA ASP A 243 16.64 13.29 -8.39
C ASP A 243 16.35 12.70 -7.00
N GLY A 244 15.85 11.46 -6.90
CA GLY A 244 15.93 10.70 -5.65
C GLY A 244 14.63 10.06 -5.16
N ALA A 245 14.78 8.86 -4.58
CA ALA A 245 13.73 8.01 -4.05
C ALA A 245 12.89 8.71 -2.96
N HIS A 246 11.60 8.91 -3.24
CA HIS A 246 10.65 9.48 -2.28
C HIS A 246 9.48 8.55 -1.91
N GLY A 247 9.59 7.25 -2.22
CA GLY A 247 8.70 6.21 -1.69
C GLY A 247 9.10 5.77 -0.28
N PHE A 248 8.13 5.31 0.52
CA PHE A 248 8.43 4.71 1.85
C PHE A 248 9.23 3.41 1.70
N ILE A 249 9.15 2.75 0.54
CA ILE A 249 9.91 1.54 0.21
C ILE A 249 10.97 1.91 -0.83
N THR A 250 12.22 1.74 -0.44
CA THR A 250 13.44 1.98 -1.24
C THR A 250 14.33 0.74 -1.30
N THR A 251 14.25 -0.13 -0.28
CA THR A 251 15.11 -1.32 -0.17
C THR A 251 14.56 -2.52 -0.96
N ASN A 252 13.23 -2.69 -0.99
CA ASN A 252 12.55 -3.80 -1.67
C ASN A 252 11.80 -3.29 -2.91
N ALA A 253 12.54 -2.62 -3.79
CA ALA A 253 12.09 -2.13 -5.09
C ALA A 253 12.55 -3.12 -6.17
N LEU A 254 11.76 -4.16 -6.41
CA LEU A 254 12.15 -5.26 -7.28
C LEU A 254 11.43 -5.06 -8.62
N GLY A 255 12.17 -4.54 -9.60
CA GLY A 255 11.71 -4.39 -10.98
C GLY A 255 12.29 -5.51 -11.83
N ASN A 256 11.49 -6.07 -12.72
CA ASN A 256 11.95 -7.05 -13.68
C ASN A 256 12.25 -6.36 -15.02
N ASP A 257 13.53 -6.32 -15.40
CA ASP A 257 13.98 -5.81 -16.72
C ASP A 257 13.74 -6.84 -17.85
N SER A 258 13.22 -8.03 -17.54
CA SER A 258 12.96 -9.08 -18.52
C SER A 258 11.56 -8.99 -19.12
N SER A 259 11.41 -9.49 -20.36
CA SER A 259 10.18 -9.40 -21.14
C SER A 259 9.01 -10.25 -20.60
N ALA A 260 9.21 -11.06 -19.56
CA ALA A 260 8.17 -11.89 -18.96
C ALA A 260 8.50 -12.18 -17.50
N TYR A 261 7.60 -11.83 -16.59
CA TYR A 261 7.76 -12.14 -15.17
C TYR A 261 7.42 -13.61 -14.90
N THR A 262 8.39 -14.40 -14.42
CA THR A 262 8.20 -15.84 -14.19
C THR A 262 7.86 -16.17 -12.73
N GLU A 263 7.37 -17.39 -12.47
CA GLU A 263 7.10 -17.85 -11.09
C GLU A 263 8.40 -17.97 -10.26
N ASP A 264 9.52 -18.33 -10.89
CA ASP A 264 10.82 -18.43 -10.22
C ASP A 264 11.32 -17.03 -9.76
N ASP A 265 11.13 -16.00 -10.60
CA ASP A 265 11.45 -14.60 -10.23
C ASP A 265 10.55 -14.15 -9.07
N PHE A 266 9.26 -14.51 -9.11
CA PHE A 266 8.33 -14.20 -8.04
C PHE A 266 8.76 -14.82 -6.71
N ASP A 267 9.17 -16.10 -6.71
CA ASP A 267 9.60 -16.79 -5.50
C ASP A 267 10.92 -16.21 -4.93
N GLU A 268 11.82 -15.73 -5.78
CA GLU A 268 13.02 -15.00 -5.33
C GLU A 268 12.65 -13.67 -4.67
N ASP A 269 11.74 -12.90 -5.27
CA ASP A 269 11.26 -11.64 -4.71
C ASP A 269 10.51 -11.87 -3.38
N LEU A 270 9.68 -12.92 -3.30
CA LEU A 270 9.02 -13.33 -2.07
C LEU A 270 10.02 -13.70 -0.99
N ARG A 271 11.13 -14.38 -1.33
CA ARG A 271 12.19 -14.71 -0.36
C ARG A 271 12.82 -13.45 0.24
N ALA A 272 13.03 -12.41 -0.57
CA ALA A 272 13.57 -11.14 -0.09
C ALA A 272 12.57 -10.42 0.85
N ILE A 273 11.29 -10.35 0.46
CA ILE A 273 10.25 -9.63 1.21
C ILE A 273 9.84 -10.36 2.50
N PHE A 274 9.73 -11.69 2.48
CA PHE A 274 9.38 -12.49 3.66
C PHE A 274 10.56 -12.72 4.62
N ARG A 275 11.78 -12.26 4.28
CA ARG A 275 12.92 -12.27 5.21
C ARG A 275 12.63 -11.53 6.51
N TYR A 276 11.78 -10.50 6.45
CA TYR A 276 11.42 -9.66 7.59
C TYR A 276 9.89 -9.48 7.73
N GLY A 277 9.42 -9.40 8.97
CA GLY A 277 8.00 -9.20 9.29
C GLY A 277 7.25 -10.50 9.53
N SER A 278 5.94 -10.45 9.34
CA SER A 278 5.03 -11.57 9.60
C SER A 278 5.04 -12.60 8.46
N GLY A 279 4.65 -13.84 8.79
CA GLY A 279 4.50 -14.92 7.82
C GLY A 279 3.22 -14.83 6.97
N VAL A 280 2.38 -13.81 7.19
CA VAL A 280 1.14 -13.57 6.43
C VAL A 280 1.11 -12.13 5.93
N LYS A 281 1.19 -11.93 4.62
CA LYS A 281 1.20 -10.58 4.01
C LYS A 281 0.05 -10.43 3.01
N PHE A 282 -0.28 -9.19 2.66
CA PHE A 282 -1.34 -8.86 1.70
C PHE A 282 -0.72 -8.24 0.46
N LEU A 283 -1.01 -8.81 -0.72
CA LEU A 283 -0.61 -8.24 -2.00
C LEU A 283 -1.81 -7.51 -2.59
N PHE A 284 -1.65 -6.22 -2.84
CA PHE A 284 -2.56 -5.41 -3.62
C PHE A 284 -1.98 -5.27 -5.03
N GLY A 285 -2.61 -5.89 -6.01
CA GLY A 285 -2.12 -5.91 -7.38
C GLY A 285 -3.12 -5.29 -8.34
N ALA A 286 -2.59 -4.72 -9.41
CA ALA A 286 -3.38 -4.35 -10.56
C ALA A 286 -4.01 -5.60 -11.21
N PRO A 287 -5.10 -5.45 -11.99
CA PRO A 287 -5.76 -6.58 -12.63
C PRO A 287 -4.84 -7.46 -13.51
N ILE A 288 -3.84 -6.86 -14.16
CA ILE A 288 -2.86 -7.58 -14.99
C ILE A 288 -2.01 -8.51 -14.12
N VAL A 289 -1.48 -8.02 -13.00
CA VAL A 289 -0.70 -8.84 -12.06
C VAL A 289 -1.51 -10.03 -11.55
N MET A 290 -2.77 -9.80 -11.20
CA MET A 290 -3.67 -10.89 -10.77
C MET A 290 -3.87 -11.93 -11.87
N SER A 291 -3.90 -11.51 -13.13
CA SER A 291 -4.04 -12.43 -14.27
C SER A 291 -2.78 -13.25 -14.52
N VAL A 292 -1.58 -12.68 -14.34
CA VAL A 292 -0.28 -13.37 -14.39
C VAL A 292 -0.20 -14.44 -13.30
N ILE A 293 -0.48 -14.08 -12.04
CA ILE A 293 -0.44 -15.06 -10.94
C ILE A 293 -1.47 -16.18 -11.16
N SER A 294 -2.65 -15.85 -11.73
CA SER A 294 -3.66 -16.85 -12.06
C SER A 294 -3.28 -17.77 -13.23
N SER A 295 -2.35 -17.36 -14.12
CA SER A 295 -1.92 -18.21 -15.24
C SER A 295 -0.99 -19.31 -14.75
N TRP A 296 -0.12 -19.03 -13.79
CA TRP A 296 0.71 -20.06 -13.12
C TRP A 296 -0.15 -21.11 -12.41
N GLY A 297 -1.18 -20.66 -11.68
CA GLY A 297 -2.12 -21.55 -11.00
C GLY A 297 -3.05 -22.35 -11.93
N ARG A 298 -3.24 -21.91 -13.18
CA ARG A 298 -4.06 -22.64 -14.17
C ARG A 298 -3.40 -23.96 -14.60
N ASP A 299 -2.07 -24.01 -14.60
CA ASP A 299 -1.33 -25.24 -14.91
C ASP A 299 -1.21 -26.17 -13.69
N ALA A 300 -1.32 -25.64 -12.47
CA ALA A 300 -1.16 -26.38 -11.20
C ALA A 300 -2.47 -26.67 -10.42
N LEU A 301 -3.63 -26.60 -11.08
CA LEU A 301 -4.99 -26.76 -10.53
C LEU A 301 -5.10 -27.54 -9.19
N GLN A 302 -5.26 -26.81 -8.08
CA GLN A 302 -6.03 -27.24 -6.91
C GLN A 302 -7.01 -26.15 -6.49
N THR A 303 -8.30 -26.46 -6.61
CA THR A 303 -9.40 -25.61 -6.16
C THR A 303 -9.60 -25.78 -4.66
N VAL A 304 -9.05 -24.86 -3.87
CA VAL A 304 -9.34 -24.75 -2.43
C VAL A 304 -10.54 -23.81 -2.24
N PRO A 305 -11.44 -24.07 -1.27
CA PRO A 305 -12.67 -23.30 -1.12
C PRO A 305 -12.44 -21.81 -0.87
N ARG A 306 -13.32 -21.02 -1.49
CA ARG A 306 -13.40 -19.56 -1.45
C ARG A 306 -13.96 -19.09 -0.10
N ASP A 307 -13.11 -18.51 0.74
CA ASP A 307 -13.57 -17.76 1.92
C ASP A 307 -13.64 -16.26 1.57
N THR A 308 -14.85 -15.71 1.54
CA THR A 308 -15.05 -14.26 1.45
C THR A 308 -14.90 -13.67 2.85
N THR A 309 -13.68 -13.38 3.28
CA THR A 309 -13.45 -12.66 4.54
C THR A 309 -13.59 -11.15 4.29
N TYR A 310 -14.46 -10.49 5.04
CA TYR A 310 -14.68 -9.03 4.98
C TYR A 310 -15.32 -8.46 3.69
N GLY A 311 -16.05 -9.28 2.91
CA GLY A 311 -16.79 -8.81 1.73
C GLY A 311 -15.94 -8.53 0.48
N ILE A 312 -14.64 -8.84 0.55
CA ILE A 312 -13.69 -8.78 -0.56
C ILE A 312 -13.32 -10.22 -0.94
N ASN A 313 -13.20 -10.50 -2.23
CA ASN A 313 -12.70 -11.80 -2.69
C ASN A 313 -11.17 -11.80 -2.58
N ILE A 314 -10.64 -12.55 -1.61
CA ILE A 314 -9.20 -12.69 -1.38
C ILE A 314 -8.79 -14.04 -1.98
N MET A 315 -7.80 -14.03 -2.89
CA MET A 315 -7.17 -15.27 -3.34
C MET A 315 -5.95 -15.52 -2.47
N ARG A 316 -5.75 -16.74 -1.98
CA ARG A 316 -4.61 -17.07 -1.12
C ARG A 316 -3.54 -17.80 -1.94
N TYR A 317 -2.32 -17.28 -1.92
CA TYR A 317 -1.13 -17.95 -2.45
C TYR A 317 -0.29 -18.43 -1.27
N VAL A 318 0.05 -19.71 -1.25
CA VAL A 318 0.83 -20.33 -0.15
C VAL A 318 2.19 -20.70 -0.73
N SER A 319 3.23 -20.01 -0.29
CA SER A 319 4.61 -20.33 -0.66
C SER A 319 5.35 -20.95 0.53
N PRO A 320 6.52 -21.60 0.32
CA PRO A 320 7.37 -22.07 1.41
C PRO A 320 7.85 -20.94 2.35
N HIS A 321 7.80 -19.70 1.87
CA HIS A 321 8.25 -18.51 2.60
C HIS A 321 7.15 -17.86 3.46
N GLY A 322 5.88 -18.13 3.16
CA GLY A 322 4.74 -17.58 3.89
C GLY A 322 3.44 -17.62 3.10
N GLU A 323 2.43 -16.94 3.62
CA GLU A 323 1.11 -16.84 2.99
C GLU A 323 0.86 -15.44 2.47
N LEU A 324 0.35 -15.36 1.25
CA LEU A 324 0.06 -14.11 0.56
C LEU A 324 -1.43 -14.03 0.21
N ASN A 325 -2.10 -13.04 0.79
CA ASN A 325 -3.49 -12.73 0.49
C ASN A 325 -3.54 -11.74 -0.67
N LEU A 326 -3.91 -12.23 -1.86
CA LEU A 326 -4.01 -11.46 -3.09
C LEU A 326 -5.36 -10.74 -3.14
N ILE A 327 -5.29 -9.42 -3.33
CA ILE A 327 -6.43 -8.53 -3.47
C ILE A 327 -6.28 -7.77 -4.79
N ASN A 328 -7.31 -7.87 -5.62
CA ASN A 328 -7.38 -7.06 -6.84
C ASN A 328 -7.81 -5.63 -6.48
N ASN A 329 -6.91 -4.67 -6.66
CA ASN A 329 -7.23 -3.26 -6.49
C ASN A 329 -7.48 -2.59 -7.85
N LYS A 330 -8.74 -2.24 -8.10
CA LYS A 330 -9.16 -1.60 -9.36
C LYS A 330 -8.63 -0.19 -9.52
N LEU A 331 -8.26 0.50 -8.43
CA LEU A 331 -7.77 1.88 -8.46
C LEU A 331 -6.45 2.03 -9.22
N PHE A 332 -5.64 0.97 -9.28
CA PHE A 332 -4.40 0.97 -10.06
C PHE A 332 -4.64 1.00 -11.57
N TYR A 333 -5.75 0.43 -12.04
CA TYR A 333 -6.14 0.50 -13.44
C TYR A 333 -6.63 1.90 -13.84
N ASP A 334 -7.35 2.59 -12.96
CA ASP A 334 -7.84 3.96 -13.24
C ASP A 334 -6.70 4.97 -13.44
N MET A 335 -5.52 4.71 -12.90
CA MET A 335 -4.32 5.57 -13.01
C MET A 335 -3.40 5.20 -14.17
N ALA A 336 -3.87 4.39 -15.13
CA ALA A 336 -3.07 3.88 -16.24
C ALA A 336 -2.36 4.95 -17.09
N ASP A 337 -2.96 6.13 -17.25
CA ASP A 337 -2.45 7.19 -18.14
C ASP A 337 -1.55 8.23 -17.42
N ALA A 338 -1.35 8.07 -16.10
CA ALA A 338 -0.45 8.94 -15.33
C ALA A 338 1.06 8.62 -15.56
N SER A 339 1.35 7.64 -16.42
CA SER A 339 2.68 7.03 -16.64
C SER A 339 3.33 7.42 -17.99
N ALA A 340 2.91 8.51 -18.66
CA ALA A 340 3.48 8.89 -19.96
C ALA A 340 4.85 9.63 -19.88
N GLY A 341 5.81 9.12 -19.10
CA GLY A 341 7.14 9.73 -18.93
C GLY A 341 8.26 8.70 -18.74
N THR A 342 9.45 9.02 -19.25
CA THR A 342 10.66 8.15 -19.35
C THR A 342 11.19 7.56 -18.02
N ASN A 343 10.63 7.94 -16.87
CA ASN A 343 11.05 7.45 -15.55
C ASN A 343 9.85 7.15 -14.63
N ASN A 344 8.69 6.79 -15.19
CA ASN A 344 7.45 6.55 -14.43
C ASN A 344 7.18 5.05 -14.32
N ILE A 345 6.77 4.58 -13.14
CA ILE A 345 6.21 3.24 -12.99
C ILE A 345 4.82 3.18 -13.61
N ASP A 346 4.61 2.18 -14.45
CA ASP A 346 3.29 1.79 -14.93
C ASP A 346 2.43 1.22 -13.79
N PHE A 347 1.51 2.04 -13.28
CA PHE A 347 0.57 1.63 -12.23
C PHE A 347 -0.30 0.43 -12.63
N THR A 348 -0.48 0.18 -13.92
CA THR A 348 -1.20 -1.00 -14.44
C THR A 348 -0.46 -2.32 -14.23
N LYS A 349 0.86 -2.26 -14.00
CA LYS A 349 1.75 -3.40 -13.78
C LYS A 349 2.31 -3.44 -12.35
N LEU A 350 1.77 -2.63 -11.45
CA LEU A 350 2.22 -2.53 -10.07
C LEU A 350 1.56 -3.60 -9.19
N ALA A 351 2.38 -4.23 -8.35
CA ALA A 351 1.93 -4.96 -7.19
C ALA A 351 2.64 -4.47 -5.92
N VAL A 352 1.87 -4.30 -4.85
CA VAL A 352 2.39 -3.87 -3.56
C VAL A 352 2.11 -4.93 -2.52
N ILE A 353 3.16 -5.42 -1.86
CA ILE A 353 3.10 -6.38 -0.77
C ILE A 353 3.23 -5.63 0.55
N LEU A 354 2.18 -5.75 1.37
CA LEU A 354 2.04 -5.05 2.63
C LEU A 354 1.83 -6.01 3.79
N ASP A 355 2.63 -5.79 4.84
CA ASP A 355 2.41 -6.41 6.13
C ASP A 355 1.42 -5.57 6.95
N LEU A 356 0.13 -5.94 6.95
CA LEU A 356 -0.91 -5.17 7.63
C LEU A 356 -0.72 -5.11 9.15
N GLU A 357 0.11 -5.96 9.74
CA GLU A 357 0.48 -5.81 11.15
C GLU A 357 1.28 -4.52 11.37
N ASN A 358 2.12 -4.11 10.44
CA ASN A 358 2.96 -2.92 10.58
C ASN A 358 2.28 -1.62 10.12
N ILE A 359 1.02 -1.68 9.69
CA ILE A 359 0.28 -0.54 9.13
C ILE A 359 -0.88 -0.14 10.05
N TRP A 360 -0.92 1.12 10.47
CA TRP A 360 -2.01 1.67 11.28
C TRP A 360 -2.71 2.84 10.58
N TYR A 361 -4.03 2.84 10.65
CA TYR A 361 -4.86 4.00 10.33
C TYR A 361 -4.80 5.01 11.48
N ARG A 362 -4.26 6.20 11.22
CA ARG A 362 -4.18 7.30 12.19
C ARG A 362 -5.22 8.35 11.85
N TYR A 363 -6.02 8.76 12.82
CA TYR A 363 -7.04 9.79 12.60
C TYR A 363 -7.03 10.81 13.73
N LEU A 364 -7.16 12.09 13.38
CA LEU A 364 -7.40 13.16 14.33
C LEU A 364 -8.92 13.32 14.53
N ARG A 365 -9.64 13.38 13.41
CA ARG A 365 -11.10 13.37 13.33
C ARG A 365 -11.52 12.23 12.40
N ASP A 366 -12.23 11.25 12.95
CA ASP A 366 -12.74 10.11 12.16
C ASP A 366 -13.83 10.59 11.19
N THR A 367 -14.24 9.73 10.25
CA THR A 367 -15.27 10.07 9.26
C THR A 367 -16.60 10.39 9.93
N MET A 368 -17.07 11.63 9.73
CA MET A 368 -18.38 12.08 10.20
C MET A 368 -19.15 12.80 9.09
N LEU A 369 -20.47 12.70 9.17
CA LEU A 369 -21.41 13.44 8.32
C LEU A 369 -21.86 14.69 9.08
N GLU A 370 -21.42 15.86 8.62
CA GLU A 370 -21.91 17.15 9.06
C GLU A 370 -23.15 17.52 8.24
N MET A 371 -24.23 17.93 8.90
CA MET A 371 -25.51 18.25 8.24
C MET A 371 -25.81 19.74 8.38
N GLY A 372 -26.38 20.34 7.33
CA GLY A 372 -26.84 21.73 7.35
C GLY A 372 -25.71 22.76 7.29
N ILE A 373 -24.63 22.45 6.57
CA ILE A 373 -23.51 23.37 6.33
C ILE A 373 -23.85 24.35 5.20
N GLN A 374 -24.87 25.19 5.41
CA GLN A 374 -25.37 26.12 4.38
C GLN A 374 -25.20 27.58 4.79
N GLU A 375 -25.08 28.45 3.80
CA GLU A 375 -25.23 29.89 4.02
C GLU A 375 -26.68 30.23 4.41
N ASN A 376 -26.83 31.28 5.22
CA ASN A 376 -28.09 31.61 5.90
C ASN A 376 -29.28 31.87 4.96
N ASP A 377 -29.03 32.20 3.69
CA ASP A 377 -30.05 32.62 2.72
C ASP A 377 -30.25 31.61 1.56
N LYS A 378 -29.61 30.43 1.63
CA LYS A 378 -29.65 29.41 0.56
C LYS A 378 -30.85 28.47 0.73
N ASP A 379 -31.69 28.36 -0.30
CA ASP A 379 -32.87 27.47 -0.33
C ASP A 379 -32.51 26.02 -0.70
N ALA A 380 -31.55 25.44 0.03
CA ALA A 380 -31.11 24.07 -0.14
C ALA A 380 -30.57 23.51 1.19
N VAL A 381 -30.48 22.18 1.28
CA VAL A 381 -29.82 21.50 2.40
C VAL A 381 -28.49 20.94 1.93
N GLU A 382 -27.41 21.41 2.53
CA GLU A 382 -26.04 20.97 2.25
C GLU A 382 -25.51 20.09 3.38
N ASP A 383 -24.98 18.93 3.02
CA ASP A 383 -24.35 17.97 3.93
C ASP A 383 -22.90 17.73 3.47
N GLN A 384 -21.99 17.45 4.40
CA GLN A 384 -20.58 17.18 4.09
C GLN A 384 -20.02 16.00 4.87
N TYR A 385 -19.22 15.18 4.20
CA TYR A 385 -18.30 14.24 4.84
C TYR A 385 -16.98 14.92 5.16
N LEU A 386 -16.59 14.86 6.43
CA LEU A 386 -15.30 15.36 6.90
C LEU A 386 -14.51 14.21 7.51
N THR A 387 -13.23 14.08 7.13
CA THR A 387 -12.30 13.14 7.76
C THR A 387 -10.93 13.77 7.82
N GLU A 388 -10.24 13.58 8.93
CA GLU A 388 -8.85 13.99 9.07
C GLU A 388 -8.02 12.80 9.50
N CYS A 389 -7.34 12.21 8.53
CA CYS A 389 -6.61 10.96 8.73
C CYS A 389 -5.31 10.90 7.94
N GLY A 390 -4.44 10.00 8.37
CA GLY A 390 -3.22 9.62 7.71
C GLY A 390 -2.89 8.18 8.02
N ILE A 391 -1.77 7.73 7.47
CA ILE A 391 -1.35 6.35 7.57
C ILE A 391 0.03 6.24 8.19
N MET A 392 0.19 5.27 9.06
CA MET A 392 1.43 4.98 9.75
C MET A 392 1.92 3.64 9.23
N CYS A 393 3.07 3.65 8.57
CA CYS A 393 3.72 2.44 8.07
C CYS A 393 4.99 2.21 8.89
N LYS A 394 5.13 1.05 9.53
CA LYS A 394 6.32 0.72 10.32
C LYS A 394 7.26 -0.19 9.54
N GLN A 395 8.55 -0.06 9.78
CA GLN A 395 9.58 -0.99 9.30
C GLN A 395 9.48 -1.25 7.80
N GLU A 396 10.03 -0.33 7.01
CA GLU A 396 10.09 -0.40 5.55
C GLU A 396 10.39 -1.80 5.00
N LYS A 397 11.41 -2.48 5.55
CA LYS A 397 11.89 -3.79 5.08
C LYS A 397 10.86 -4.92 5.15
N THR A 398 9.75 -4.72 5.85
CA THR A 398 8.65 -5.70 5.93
C THR A 398 7.66 -5.59 4.79
N HIS A 399 7.76 -4.51 3.99
CA HIS A 399 6.96 -4.22 2.83
C HIS A 399 7.81 -4.32 1.56
N GLY A 400 7.15 -4.49 0.41
CA GLY A 400 7.81 -4.48 -0.90
C GLY A 400 6.86 -3.99 -1.97
N TYR A 401 7.41 -3.48 -3.07
CA TYR A 401 6.65 -3.28 -4.28
C TYR A 401 7.38 -3.92 -5.45
N LEU A 402 6.59 -4.40 -6.40
CA LEU A 402 7.04 -5.09 -7.58
C LEU A 402 6.48 -4.35 -8.79
N THR A 403 7.35 -4.07 -9.77
CA THR A 403 6.99 -3.37 -11.00
C THR A 403 7.13 -4.27 -12.21
N ASP A 404 6.54 -3.84 -13.34
CA ASP A 404 6.77 -4.47 -14.65
C ASP A 404 6.30 -5.94 -14.75
N PHE A 405 5.22 -6.27 -14.05
CA PHE A 405 4.47 -7.49 -14.31
C PHE A 405 3.86 -7.47 -15.70
N ASP A 406 4.46 -8.22 -16.63
CA ASP A 406 3.91 -8.44 -17.96
C ASP A 406 3.55 -9.90 -18.21
N LEU A 407 2.54 -10.10 -19.05
CA LEU A 407 2.20 -11.39 -19.62
C LEU A 407 3.05 -11.56 -20.90
N SER A 408 3.82 -12.64 -20.98
CA SER A 408 4.54 -13.02 -22.20
C SER A 408 3.65 -13.10 -23.44
#